data_AF-A0A975G5T0-F1
#
_entry.id   AF-A0A975G5T0-F1
#
_cell.length_a   1.000
_cell.length_b   1.000
_cell.length_c   1.000
_cell.angle_alpha   90.00
_cell.angle_beta   90.00
_cell.angle_gamma   90.00
#
_symmetry.space_group_name_H-M   'P 1'
#
loop_
_entity.id
_entity.type
_entity.pdbx_description
1 polymer ?
#
loop_
_entity_poly.entity_id
_entity_poly.type
_entity_poly.pdbx_seq_one_letter_code
_entity_poly.pdbx_strand_id
1 'polypeptide(L)'
;MADSPEDIKKKTKTYLLVGGVLFIGTVLTYLVATQEFLDFGKHGFDRDDCLIGFAIASVKATLVAAIFMHLNHEKKAVYWIFFGSFITAASLAGLTALAYFSPIHDKFFPGAKPGYEGQAE
;
A
#
# COMPACT_ATOMS: atom_id res chain seq x y z
N MET A 1 -3.13 -6.68 -35.24
CA MET A 1 -2.21 -6.00 -36.19
C MET A 1 -0.83 -6.51 -35.84
N ALA A 2 -0.02 -6.95 -36.81
CA ALA A 2 1.31 -7.46 -36.51
C ALA A 2 2.16 -6.29 -36.00
N ASP A 3 2.47 -6.27 -34.70
CA ASP A 3 3.42 -5.32 -34.13
C ASP A 3 4.73 -5.46 -34.90
N SER A 4 5.24 -4.36 -35.45
CA SER A 4 6.55 -4.34 -36.09
C SER A 4 7.60 -4.84 -35.09
N PRO A 5 8.64 -5.59 -35.50
CA PRO A 5 9.72 -5.98 -34.61
C PRO A 5 10.36 -4.80 -33.85
N GLU A 6 10.21 -3.58 -34.36
CA GLU A 6 10.65 -2.36 -33.68
C GLU A 6 9.74 -1.95 -32.51
N ASP A 7 8.42 -2.13 -32.64
CA ASP A 7 7.45 -1.78 -31.59
C ASP A 7 7.59 -2.71 -30.38
N ILE A 8 7.84 -3.99 -30.63
CA ILE A 8 8.12 -4.98 -29.59
C ILE A 8 9.37 -4.60 -28.80
N LYS A 9 10.48 -4.27 -29.50
CA LYS A 9 11.73 -3.85 -28.84
C LYS A 9 11.54 -2.61 -27.98
N LYS A 10 10.75 -1.64 -28.44
CA LYS A 10 10.45 -0.41 -27.70
C LYS A 10 9.69 -0.72 -26.40
N LYS A 11 8.64 -1.54 -26.46
CA LYS A 11 7.86 -1.94 -25.28
C LYS A 11 8.69 -2.76 -24.29
N THR A 12 9.49 -3.71 -24.79
CA THR A 12 10.41 -4.50 -23.96
C THR A 12 11.41 -3.61 -23.23
N LYS A 13 11.99 -2.61 -23.89
CA LYS A 13 12.93 -1.67 -23.25
C LYS A 13 12.24 -0.83 -22.17
N THR A 14 11.01 -0.37 -22.41
CA THR A 14 10.23 0.34 -21.39
C THR A 14 9.95 -0.55 -20.18
N TYR A 15 9.51 -1.80 -20.38
CA TYR A 15 9.26 -2.72 -19.28
C TYR A 15 10.52 -3.09 -18.50
N LEU A 16 11.66 -3.28 -19.17
CA LEU A 16 12.95 -3.52 -18.51
C LEU A 16 13.40 -2.30 -17.70
N LEU A 17 13.26 -1.09 -18.23
CA LEU A 17 13.62 0.14 -17.51
C LEU A 17 12.74 0.31 -16.26
N VAL A 18 11.42 0.20 -16.42
CA VAL A 18 10.46 0.35 -15.32
C VAL A 18 10.63 -0.76 -14.30
N GLY A 19 10.88 -2.00 -14.73
CA GLY A 19 11.24 -3.12 -13.85
C GLY A 19 12.52 -2.86 -13.06
N GLY A 20 13.55 -2.28 -13.69
CA GLY A 20 14.77 -1.84 -13.01
C GLY A 20 14.52 -0.77 -11.95
N VAL A 21 13.71 0.25 -12.27
CA VAL A 21 13.32 1.30 -11.31
C VAL A 21 12.55 0.70 -10.12
N LEU A 22 11.66 -0.26 -10.35
CA LEU A 22 10.92 -0.96 -9.30
C LEU A 22 11.83 -1.81 -8.41
N PHE A 23 12.83 -2.46 -9.00
CA PHE A 23 13.83 -3.22 -8.26
C PHE A 23 14.66 -2.30 -7.36
N ILE A 24 15.18 -1.20 -7.91
CA ILE A 24 15.91 -0.18 -7.15
C ILE A 24 15.03 0.39 -6.04
N GLY A 25 13.79 0.75 -6.34
CA GLY A 25 12.85 1.24 -5.34
C GLY A 25 12.60 0.23 -4.21
N THR A 26 12.62 -1.07 -4.50
CA THR A 26 12.50 -2.14 -3.48
C THR A 26 13.73 -2.20 -2.58
N VAL A 27 14.92 -2.16 -3.18
CA VAL A 27 16.18 -2.07 -2.42
C VAL A 27 16.18 -0.81 -1.56
N LEU A 28 15.78 0.34 -2.10
CA LEU A 28 15.71 1.59 -1.34
C LEU A 28 14.76 1.51 -0.14
N THR A 29 13.55 0.96 -0.29
CA THR A 29 12.65 0.77 0.88
C THR A 29 13.22 -0.19 1.91
N TYR A 30 13.95 -1.21 1.47
CA TYR A 30 14.63 -2.12 2.39
C TYR A 30 15.76 -1.39 3.12
N LEU A 31 16.57 -0.58 2.42
CA LEU A 31 17.65 0.19 3.01
C LEU A 31 17.15 1.25 3.98
N VAL A 32 16.06 1.96 3.66
CA VAL A 32 15.39 2.90 4.58
C VAL A 32 14.95 2.19 5.87
N ALA A 33 14.51 0.93 5.78
CA ALA A 33 14.07 0.17 6.95
C ALA A 33 15.20 -0.54 7.72
N THR A 34 16.40 -0.71 7.14
CA THR A 34 17.46 -1.57 7.71
C THR A 34 18.78 -0.87 7.97
N GLN A 35 19.08 0.25 7.29
CA GLN A 35 20.34 0.96 7.45
C GLN A 35 20.15 2.17 8.35
N GLU A 36 20.85 2.16 9.48
CA GLU A 36 20.90 3.25 10.47
C GLU A 36 21.40 4.58 9.88
N PHE A 37 22.10 4.56 8.73
CA PHE A 37 22.58 5.77 8.05
C PHE A 37 21.47 6.56 7.33
N LEU A 38 20.32 5.92 7.07
CA LEU A 38 19.12 6.54 6.49
C LEU A 38 18.01 6.74 7.52
N ASP A 39 18.32 6.54 8.80
CA ASP A 39 17.43 6.78 9.94
C ASP A 39 17.26 8.30 10.11
N PHE A 40 16.12 8.82 9.65
CA PHE A 40 15.74 10.23 9.86
C PHE A 40 15.02 10.35 11.20
N GLY A 41 15.62 9.89 12.30
CA GLY A 41 14.93 9.79 13.59
C GLY A 41 15.79 9.37 14.79
N LYS A 42 15.10 9.07 15.90
CA LYS A 42 15.69 8.44 17.09
C LYS A 42 15.71 6.92 16.88
N HIS A 43 16.89 6.34 16.70
CA HIS A 43 17.22 4.91 16.83
C HIS A 43 15.99 3.97 16.97
N GLY A 44 15.46 3.50 15.83
CA GLY A 44 14.32 2.58 15.77
C GLY A 44 13.44 2.83 14.55
N PHE A 45 12.46 1.94 14.29
CA PHE A 45 11.43 2.18 13.26
C PHE A 45 10.55 3.36 13.69
N ASP A 46 10.97 4.56 13.32
CA ASP A 46 10.30 5.79 13.70
C ASP A 46 9.20 6.16 12.70
N ARG A 47 8.38 7.14 13.09
CA ARG A 47 7.26 7.63 12.26
C ARG A 47 7.75 8.19 10.92
N ASP A 48 8.96 8.74 10.91
CA ASP A 48 9.55 9.41 9.75
C ASP A 48 10.05 8.38 8.72
N ASP A 49 10.69 7.29 9.15
CA ASP A 49 11.08 6.19 8.26
C ASP A 49 9.86 5.48 7.67
N CYS A 50 8.80 5.34 8.47
CA CYS A 50 7.52 4.81 8.02
C CYS A 50 6.89 5.68 6.94
N LEU A 51 6.90 7.00 7.11
CA LEU A 51 6.35 7.95 6.13
C LEU A 51 7.16 7.94 4.83
N ILE A 52 8.49 7.94 4.90
CA ILE A 52 9.38 7.87 3.74
C ILE A 52 9.20 6.52 3.02
N GLY A 53 9.17 5.42 3.77
CA GLY A 53 8.90 4.09 3.24
C GLY A 53 7.58 4.02 2.48
N PHE A 54 6.50 4.56 3.05
CA PHE A 54 5.20 4.65 2.39
C PHE A 54 5.21 5.58 1.17
N ALA A 55 5.93 6.69 1.21
CA ALA A 55 6.07 7.59 0.06
C ALA A 55 6.71 6.85 -1.12
N ILE A 56 7.84 6.17 -0.90
CA ILE A 56 8.53 5.40 -1.94
C ILE A 56 7.66 4.21 -2.41
N ALA A 57 6.96 3.55 -1.49
CA ALA A 57 6.01 2.48 -1.82
C ALA A 57 4.86 2.99 -2.71
N SER A 58 4.32 4.18 -2.44
CA SER A 58 3.24 4.78 -3.23
C SER A 58 3.67 5.04 -4.67
N VAL A 59 4.88 5.58 -4.87
CA VAL A 59 5.45 5.84 -6.21
C VAL A 59 5.61 4.54 -6.99
N LYS A 60 6.12 3.48 -6.34
CA LYS A 60 6.22 2.15 -6.94
C LYS A 60 4.86 1.58 -7.33
N ALA A 61 3.87 1.66 -6.44
CA ALA A 61 2.52 1.18 -6.71
C ALA A 61 1.90 1.91 -7.92
N THR A 62 2.08 3.23 -8.02
CA THR A 62 1.61 4.01 -9.18
C THR A 62 2.33 3.61 -10.47
N LEU A 63 3.64 3.38 -10.45
CA LEU A 63 4.41 2.89 -11.61
C LEU A 63 3.92 1.51 -12.09
N VAL A 64 3.64 0.60 -11.16
CA VAL A 64 3.06 -0.72 -11.48
C VAL A 64 1.67 -0.56 -12.10
N ALA A 65 0.79 0.24 -11.49
CA ALA A 65 -0.55 0.48 -12.00
C ALA A 65 -0.51 1.12 -13.40
N ALA A 66 0.28 2.18 -13.59
CA ALA A 66 0.32 2.91 -14.85
C ALA A 66 0.96 2.12 -16.01
N ILE A 67 2.02 1.35 -15.75
CA ILE A 67 2.82 0.71 -16.81
C ILE A 67 2.52 -0.79 -16.93
N PHE A 68 2.57 -1.55 -15.83
CA PHE A 68 2.42 -3.00 -15.86
C PHE A 68 0.95 -3.44 -15.92
N MET A 69 0.05 -2.72 -15.26
CA MET A 69 -1.40 -2.95 -15.39
C MET A 69 -2.03 -2.20 -16.57
N HIS A 70 -1.22 -1.51 -17.38
CA HIS A 70 -1.65 -0.75 -18.57
C HIS A 70 -2.77 0.28 -18.34
N LEU A 71 -3.01 0.68 -17.06
CA LEU A 71 -4.15 1.55 -16.73
C LEU A 71 -4.13 2.84 -17.56
N ASN A 72 -2.96 3.38 -17.86
CA ASN A 72 -2.79 4.67 -18.53
C ASN A 72 -3.54 4.80 -19.87
N HIS A 73 -3.85 3.70 -20.55
CA HIS A 73 -4.60 3.71 -21.82
C HIS A 73 -5.94 2.97 -21.76
N GLU A 74 -6.41 2.63 -20.55
CA GLU A 74 -7.64 1.88 -20.36
C GLU A 74 -8.90 2.76 -20.30
N LYS A 75 -10.06 2.10 -20.40
CA LYS A 75 -11.36 2.77 -20.33
C LYS A 75 -11.58 3.39 -18.95
N LYS A 76 -12.28 4.53 -18.90
CA LYS A 76 -12.65 5.24 -17.65
C LYS A 76 -13.31 4.35 -16.60
N ALA A 77 -14.04 3.31 -17.02
CA ALA A 77 -14.66 2.34 -16.11
C ALA A 77 -13.63 1.57 -15.25
N VAL A 78 -12.46 1.25 -15.81
CA VAL A 78 -11.40 0.51 -15.09
C VAL A 78 -10.83 1.38 -13.96
N TYR A 79 -10.64 2.68 -14.20
CA TYR A 79 -10.22 3.62 -13.16
C TYR A 79 -11.21 3.72 -12.01
N TRP A 80 -12.51 3.75 -12.31
CA TRP A 80 -13.57 3.78 -11.30
C TRP A 80 -13.59 2.51 -10.44
N ILE A 81 -13.46 1.34 -11.06
CA ILE A 81 -13.43 0.06 -10.33
C ILE A 81 -12.16 -0.03 -9.49
N PHE A 82 -11.01 0.36 -10.03
CA PHE A 82 -9.74 0.35 -9.31
C PHE A 82 -9.79 1.28 -8.09
N PHE A 83 -10.23 2.53 -8.27
CA PHE A 83 -10.35 3.47 -7.16
C PHE A 83 -11.43 3.05 -6.15
N GLY A 84 -12.55 2.50 -6.63
CA GLY A 84 -13.59 1.91 -5.78
C GLY A 84 -13.04 0.78 -4.91
N SER A 85 -12.22 -0.11 -5.47
CA SER A 85 -11.58 -1.19 -4.71
C SER A 85 -10.64 -0.67 -3.62
N PHE A 86 -9.90 0.40 -3.90
CA PHE A 86 -9.03 1.05 -2.92
C PHE A 86 -9.84 1.68 -1.78
N ILE A 87 -10.94 2.38 -2.08
CA ILE A 87 -11.85 2.92 -1.07
C ILE A 87 -12.44 1.78 -0.22
N THR A 88 -12.93 0.72 -0.84
CA THR A 88 -13.51 -0.42 -0.11
C THR A 88 -12.49 -1.06 0.84
N ALA A 89 -11.26 -1.27 0.37
CA ALA A 89 -10.17 -1.79 1.20
C ALA A 89 -9.85 -0.85 2.37
N ALA A 90 -9.75 0.46 2.12
CA ALA A 90 -9.51 1.46 3.16
C ALA A 90 -10.66 1.54 4.18
N SER A 91 -11.91 1.45 3.73
CA SER A 91 -13.09 1.41 4.60
C SER A 91 -13.10 0.18 5.49
N LEU A 92 -12.80 -1.00 4.95
CA LEU A 92 -12.72 -2.24 5.74
C LEU A 92 -11.57 -2.19 6.75
N ALA A 93 -10.37 -1.75 6.33
CA ALA A 93 -9.25 -1.57 7.24
C ALA A 93 -9.55 -0.55 8.34
N GLY A 94 -10.24 0.55 7.99
CA GLY A 94 -10.69 1.57 8.93
C GLY A 94 -11.72 1.03 9.93
N LEU A 95 -12.70 0.25 9.48
CA LEU A 95 -13.67 -0.42 10.36
C LEU A 95 -12.99 -1.41 11.31
N THR A 96 -12.03 -2.20 10.83
CA THR A 96 -11.22 -3.08 11.68
C THR A 96 -10.44 -2.29 12.72
N ALA A 97 -9.78 -1.20 12.32
CA ALA A 97 -9.06 -0.34 13.25
C ALA A 97 -10.00 0.25 14.31
N LEU A 98 -11.17 0.76 13.91
CA LEU A 98 -12.19 1.26 14.83
C LEU A 98 -12.67 0.18 15.80
N ALA A 99 -12.86 -1.06 15.33
CA ALA A 99 -13.26 -2.18 16.20
C ALA A 99 -12.20 -2.51 17.25
N TYR A 100 -10.91 -2.34 16.94
CA TYR A 100 -9.83 -2.48 17.93
C TYR A 100 -9.81 -1.34 18.95
N PHE A 101 -10.08 -0.10 18.52
CA PHE A 101 -10.10 1.06 19.42
C PHE A 101 -11.36 1.12 20.29
N SER A 102 -12.49 0.63 19.79
CA SER A 102 -13.80 0.62 20.46
C SER A 102 -14.39 -0.79 20.47
N PRO A 103 -13.80 -1.73 21.25
CA PRO A 103 -14.31 -3.08 21.36
C PRO A 103 -15.70 -3.10 22.02
N ILE A 104 -16.60 -3.92 21.49
CA ILE A 104 -17.93 -4.14 22.08
C ILE A 104 -17.76 -4.97 23.35
N HIS A 105 -18.18 -4.42 24.48
CA HIS A 105 -18.23 -5.11 25.76
C HIS A 105 -19.67 -5.48 26.08
N ASP A 106 -20.04 -6.74 25.85
CA ASP A 106 -21.36 -7.28 26.19
C ASP A 106 -21.21 -8.71 26.75
N LYS A 107 -22.13 -9.10 27.64
CA LYS A 107 -22.19 -10.38 28.36
C LYS A 107 -22.17 -11.60 27.44
N PHE A 108 -22.59 -11.43 26.19
CA PHE A 108 -22.65 -12.51 25.19
C PHE A 108 -21.39 -12.65 24.33
N PHE A 109 -20.36 -11.80 24.51
CA PHE A 109 -19.11 -11.85 23.75
C PHE A 109 -17.91 -12.22 24.66
N PRO A 110 -17.46 -13.49 24.64
CA PRO A 110 -16.35 -13.96 25.48
C PRO A 110 -15.01 -13.43 24.96
N GLY A 111 -14.68 -12.21 25.40
CA GLY A 111 -13.44 -11.48 25.09
C GLY A 111 -13.33 -10.13 25.79
N ALA A 112 -14.36 -9.72 26.55
CA ALA A 112 -14.37 -8.50 27.33
C ALA A 112 -13.37 -8.58 28.50
N LYS A 113 -12.47 -7.61 28.62
CA LYS A 113 -11.59 -7.46 29.79
C LYS A 113 -12.45 -7.26 31.05
N PRO A 114 -12.10 -7.88 32.20
CA PRO A 114 -12.90 -7.79 33.41
C PRO A 114 -12.83 -6.37 33.97
N GLY A 115 -13.98 -5.67 34.03
CA GLY A 115 -14.05 -4.29 34.52
C GLY A 115 -15.38 -3.56 34.34
N TYR A 116 -16.31 -4.07 33.53
CA TYR A 116 -17.58 -3.40 33.22
C TYR A 116 -18.82 -4.12 33.76
N GLU A 117 -18.70 -4.86 34.87
CA GLU A 117 -19.85 -5.50 35.53
C GLU A 117 -20.77 -4.51 36.27
N GLY A 118 -20.49 -3.20 36.25
CA GLY A 118 -21.17 -2.20 37.09
C GLY A 118 -21.69 -0.94 36.39
N GLN A 119 -21.92 -0.94 35.07
CA GLN A 119 -22.49 0.24 34.37
C GLN A 119 -23.75 -0.07 33.53
N ALA A 120 -24.43 -1.17 33.83
CA ALA A 120 -25.80 -1.38 33.37
C ALA A 120 -26.77 -1.01 34.50
N GLU A 121 -27.01 0.30 34.64
CA GLU A 121 -28.26 0.84 35.20
C GLU A 121 -29.03 1.53 34.07
#